data_AF-F8CBE8-F1
#
_entry.id   AF-F8CBE8-F1
#
_cell.length_a   1.000
_cell.length_b   1.000
_cell.length_c   1.000
_cell.angle_alpha   90.00
_cell.angle_beta   90.00
_cell.angle_gamma   90.00
#
_symmetry.space_group_name_H-M   'P 1'
#
loop_
_entity.id
_entity.type
_entity.pdbx_description
1 polymer ?
#
loop_
_entity_poly.entity_id
_entity_poly.type
_entity_poly.pdbx_seq_one_letter_code
_entity_poly.pdbx_strand_id
1 'polypeptide(L)' 'MGASWVHLRRCLTCGHVGCCDSSPNRHATKHFQRTAHPVIQSFEPGEAWAWCYEDELFTEHRPGASQDARL' A
#
# COMPACT_ATOMS: atom_id res chain seq x y z
N MET A 1 12.24 -17.22 -4.16
CA MET A 1 13.45 -16.80 -3.42
C MET A 1 13.32 -15.30 -3.12
N GLY A 2 13.58 -14.90 -1.87
CA GLY A 2 13.34 -13.54 -1.38
C GLY A 2 14.42 -12.57 -1.86
N ALA A 3 14.02 -11.64 -2.73
CA ALA A 3 14.80 -10.44 -3.02
C ALA A 3 14.54 -9.41 -1.91
N SER A 4 15.51 -8.54 -1.62
CA SER A 4 15.28 -7.36 -0.79
C SER A 4 14.17 -6.49 -1.40
N TRP A 5 13.25 -6.02 -0.57
CA TRP A 5 12.26 -5.02 -0.94
C TRP A 5 12.62 -3.68 -0.29
N VAL A 6 12.20 -2.59 -0.93
CA VAL A 6 12.45 -1.24 -0.43
C VAL A 6 11.36 -0.82 0.55
N HIS A 7 10.10 -0.91 0.13
CA HIS A 7 8.93 -0.60 0.95
C HIS A 7 7.78 -1.56 0.67
N LEU A 8 6.92 -1.76 1.66
CA LEU A 8 5.71 -2.56 1.60
C LEU A 8 4.47 -1.69 1.37
N ARG A 9 3.49 -2.29 0.68
CA ARG A 9 2.20 -1.70 0.33
C ARG A 9 1.09 -2.67 0.68
N ARG A 10 0.00 -2.19 1.27
CA ARG A 10 -1.19 -2.99 1.61
C ARG A 10 -2.36 -2.58 0.73
N CYS A 11 -3.02 -3.54 0.09
CA CYS A 11 -4.28 -3.31 -0.63
C CYS A 11 -5.41 -2.99 0.34
N LEU A 12 -6.13 -1.89 0.13
CA LEU A 12 -7.26 -1.51 0.99
C LEU A 12 -8.54 -2.31 0.73
N THR A 13 -8.65 -2.98 -0.42
CA THR A 13 -9.81 -3.82 -0.76
C THR A 13 -9.74 -5.20 -0.08
N CYS A 14 -8.56 -5.84 -0.04
CA CYS A 14 -8.44 -7.23 0.41
C CYS A 14 -7.31 -7.49 1.42
N GLY A 15 -6.52 -6.47 1.78
CA GLY A 15 -5.44 -6.60 2.76
C GLY A 15 -4.16 -7.27 2.26
N HIS A 16 -4.06 -7.66 0.98
CA HIS A 16 -2.82 -8.22 0.41
C HIS A 16 -1.64 -7.26 0.58
N VAL A 17 -0.48 -7.77 1.03
CA VAL A 17 0.75 -7.01 1.21
C VAL A 17 1.75 -7.37 0.13
N GLY A 18 2.23 -6.38 -0.62
CA GLY A 18 3.21 -6.54 -1.68
C GLY A 18 4.32 -5.48 -1.61
N CYS A 19 5.49 -5.79 -2.14
CA CYS A 19 6.55 -4.81 -2.30
C CYS A 19 6.19 -3.76 -3.37
N CYS A 20 6.70 -2.54 -3.17
CA CYS A 20 6.50 -1.41 -4.08
C CYS A 20 7.16 -1.59 -5.45
N ASP A 21 6.92 -0.66 -6.36
CA ASP A 21 7.41 -0.71 -7.75
C ASP A 21 8.91 -0.50 -7.91
N SER A 22 9.56 0.12 -6.91
CA SER A 22 11.02 0.21 -6.84
C SER A 22 11.70 -1.10 -6.42
N SER A 23 10.91 -2.10 -5.98
CA SER A 23 11.44 -3.43 -5.67
C SER A 23 11.44 -4.32 -6.93
N PRO A 24 12.42 -5.22 -7.13
CA PRO A 24 12.57 -5.98 -8.37
C PRO A 24 11.30 -6.73 -8.83
N ASN A 25 10.49 -7.19 -7.87
CA ASN A 25 9.32 -8.01 -8.15
C ASN A 25 8.00 -7.23 -8.35
N ARG A 26 7.93 -5.95 -7.93
CA ARG A 26 6.76 -5.07 -8.11
C ARG A 26 5.42 -5.73 -7.73
N HIS A 27 5.37 -6.36 -6.55
CA HIS A 27 4.21 -7.19 -6.17
C HIS A 27 2.91 -6.39 -6.04
N ALA A 28 2.97 -5.15 -5.56
CA ALA A 28 1.77 -4.30 -5.44
C ALA A 28 1.09 -4.04 -6.78
N THR A 29 1.86 -3.68 -7.82
CA THR A 29 1.32 -3.44 -9.17
C THR A 29 0.85 -4.73 -9.84
N LYS A 30 1.60 -5.83 -9.70
CA LYS A 30 1.14 -7.14 -10.20
C LYS A 30 -0.15 -7.60 -9.54
N HIS A 31 -0.32 -7.30 -8.26
CA HIS A 31 -1.56 -7.55 -7.54
C HIS A 31 -2.72 -6.76 -8.16
N PHE A 32 -2.56 -5.44 -8.32
CA PHE A 32 -3.56 -4.59 -9.00
C PHE A 32 -3.93 -5.13 -10.39
N GLN A 33 -2.95 -5.40 -11.25
CA GLN A 33 -3.19 -5.91 -12.61
C GLN A 33 -3.98 -7.23 -12.66
N ARG A 34 -3.88 -8.05 -11.61
CA ARG A 34 -4.57 -9.35 -11.53
C ARG A 34 -5.95 -9.28 -10.90
N THR A 35 -6.20 -8.33 -10.02
CA THR A 35 -7.43 -8.28 -9.21
C THR A 35 -8.28 -7.05 -9.45
N ALA A 36 -7.77 -6.04 -10.15
CA ALA A 36 -8.39 -4.73 -10.29
C ALA A 36 -8.75 -4.10 -8.92
N HIS A 37 -7.89 -4.27 -7.91
CA HIS A 37 -8.04 -3.58 -6.63
C HIS A 37 -7.25 -2.27 -6.67
N PRO A 38 -7.89 -1.11 -6.84
CA PRO A 38 -7.21 0.08 -7.32
C PRO A 38 -6.43 0.81 -6.23
N VAL A 39 -6.75 0.61 -4.95
CA VAL A 39 -6.18 1.40 -3.85
C VAL A 39 -5.23 0.57 -2.99
N ILE A 40 -4.00 1.09 -2.85
CA ILE A 40 -2.99 0.60 -1.90
C ILE A 40 -2.64 1.70 -0.89
N GLN A 41 -2.20 1.30 0.29
CA GLN A 41 -1.67 2.15 1.35
C GLN A 41 -0.21 1.82 1.61
N SER A 42 0.57 2.79 2.10
CA SER A 42 1.84 2.45 2.76
C SER A 42 1.63 1.45 3.89
N PHE A 43 2.57 0.52 4.03
CA PHE A 43 2.64 -0.39 5.16
C PHE A 43 3.91 -0.16 6.00
N GLU A 44 4.52 1.01 5.84
CA GLU A 44 5.68 1.43 6.61
C GLU A 44 5.26 2.15 7.90
N PRO A 45 5.95 1.93 9.03
CA PRO A 45 5.67 2.65 10.27
C PRO A 45 5.77 4.17 10.08
N GLY A 46 4.75 4.90 10.53
CA GLY A 46 4.71 6.37 10.49
C GLY A 46 4.29 6.98 9.16
N GLU A 47 4.08 6.18 8.11
CA GLU A 47 3.53 6.66 6.85
C GLU A 47 2.01 6.47 6.80
N ALA A 48 1.29 7.55 6.46
CA ALA A 48 -0.17 7.54 6.37
C ALA A 48 -0.63 8.12 5.03
N TRP A 49 -0.34 7.40 3.95
CA TRP A 49 -0.76 7.77 2.61
C TRP A 49 -1.28 6.55 1.83
N ALA A 50 -2.12 6.82 0.82
CA ALA A 50 -2.61 5.84 -0.13
C ALA A 50 -2.42 6.33 -1.58
N TRP A 51 -2.43 5.37 -2.50
CA TRP A 51 -2.31 5.58 -3.93
C TRP A 51 -3.42 4.82 -4.66
N CYS A 52 -4.11 5.50 -5.59
CA CYS A 52 -5.05 4.88 -6.52
C CYS A 52 -4.37 4.67 -7.88
N TYR A 53 -4.31 3.43 -8.34
CA TYR A 53 -3.73 3.09 -9.64
C TYR A 53 -4.54 3.59 -10.83
N GLU A 54 -5.87 3.65 -10.71
CA GLU A 54 -6.75 4.06 -11.82
C GLU A 54 -6.76 5.58 -12.01
N ASP A 55 -6.84 6.32 -10.90
CA ASP A 55 -6.89 7.78 -10.94
C ASP A 55 -5.50 8.43 -10.98
N GLU A 56 -4.44 7.64 -10.76
CA GLU A 56 -3.07 8.12 -10.53
C GLU A 56 -3.00 9.20 -9.43
N LEU A 57 -3.82 9.03 -8.39
CA LEU A 57 -3.95 9.99 -7.29
C LEU A 57 -3.22 9.50 -6.04
N PHE A 58 -2.39 10.39 -5.51
CA PHE A 58 -1.81 10.30 -4.18
C PHE A 58 -2.72 10.98 -3.16
N THR A 59 -3.01 10.30 -2.06
CA THR A 59 -3.73 10.89 -0.92
C THR A 59 -2.96 10.67 0.36
N GLU A 60 -2.65 11.75 1.06
CA GLU A 60 -2.20 11.67 2.45
C GLU A 60 -3.42 11.67 3.37
N HIS A 61 -3.50 10.67 4.24
CA HIS A 61 -4.35 10.75 5.41
C HIS A 61 -3.51 11.36 6.52
N ARG A 62 -3.75 12.64 6.85
CA ARG A 62 -3.34 13.13 8.17
C ARG A 62 -4.01 12.21 9.19
N PRO A 63 -3.27 11.50 10.06
CA PRO A 63 -3.92 10.80 11.14
C PRO A 63 -4.63 11.87 11.97
N GLY A 64 -5.95 11.94 11.87
CA GLY A 64 -6.76 12.59 12.88
C GLY A 64 -6.41 11.89 14.18
N ALA A 65 -6.08 12.66 15.22
CA ALA A 65 -5.77 12.11 16.52
C ALA A 65 -6.77 10.99 16.89
N SER A 66 -6.24 9.79 17.15
CA SER A 66 -6.94 8.59 17.62
C SER A 66 -7.73 7.76 16.59
N GLN A 67 -7.17 6.62 16.18
CA GLN A 67 -7.92 5.39 15.89
C GLN A 67 -7.28 4.13 16.53
N ASP A 68 -6.51 4.30 17.61
CA ASP A 68 -6.02 3.19 18.45
C ASP A 68 -5.95 3.58 19.94
N ALA A 69 -6.96 4.33 20.41
CA ALA A 69 -7.29 4.39 21.83
C ALA A 69 -8.52 3.52 22.08
N ARG A 70 -8.33 2.20 22.14
CA ARG A 70 -9.26 1.27 22.79
C ARG A 70 -8.59 -0.08 23.08
N LEU A 71 -8.18 -0.17 24.36
CA LEU A 71 -7.83 -1.33 25.21
C LEU A 71 -6.44 -1.94 25.04
#